data_AF-A0A662E4L7-F1
#
_entry.id   AF-A0A662E4L7-F1
#
_cell.length_a   1.000
_cell.length_b   1.000
_cell.length_c   1.000
_cell.angle_alpha   90.00
_cell.angle_beta   90.00
_cell.angle_gamma   90.00
#
_symmetry.space_group_name_H-M   'P 1'
#
loop_
_entity.id
_entity.type
_entity.pdbx_description
1 polymer ?
#
loop_
_entity_poly.entity_id
_entity_poly.type
_entity_poly.pdbx_seq_one_letter_code
_entity_poly.pdbx_strand_id
1 'polypeptide(L)' 'KRYDAGNKLDYLRATVELALEREEFREPFTAYLKNLKL' A
#
# COMPACT_ATOMS: atom_id res chain seq x y z
N LYS A 1 -12.15 5.64 0.96
CA LYS A 1 -12.22 4.98 2.29
C LYS A 1 -11.68 5.94 3.34
N ARG A 2 -12.18 5.92 4.59
CA ARG A 2 -11.59 6.72 5.69
C ARG A 2 -10.62 5.84 6.46
N TYR A 3 -9.35 6.21 6.43
CA TYR A 3 -8.31 5.59 7.25
C TYR A 3 -8.12 6.43 8.50
N ASP A 4 -8.03 5.78 9.67
CA ASP A 4 -7.59 6.44 10.88
C ASP A 4 -6.07 6.47 10.92
N ALA A 5 -5.48 7.64 10.68
CA ALA A 5 -4.02 7.81 10.74
C ALA A 5 -3.44 7.61 12.15
N GLY A 6 -4.27 7.64 13.20
CA GLY A 6 -3.87 7.31 14.57
C GLY A 6 -3.73 5.81 14.81
N ASN A 7 -4.38 4.97 13.99
CA ASN A 7 -4.22 3.54 14.02
C ASN A 7 -3.10 3.11 13.07
N LYS A 8 -2.02 2.56 13.62
CA LYS A 8 -0.83 2.14 12.86
C LYS A 8 -1.15 1.13 11.76
N LEU A 9 -2.12 0.24 11.97
CA LEU A 9 -2.51 -0.75 10.97
C LEU A 9 -3.25 -0.08 9.80
N ASP A 10 -4.14 0.86 10.09
CA ASP A 10 -4.88 1.58 9.06
C ASP A 10 -3.98 2.53 8.28
N TYR A 11 -2.99 3.15 8.93
CA TYR A 11 -1.93 3.91 8.26
C TYR A 11 -1.16 3.05 7.23
N LEU A 12 -0.73 1.84 7.61
CA LEU A 12 -0.02 0.94 6.70
C LEU A 12 -0.91 0.51 5.52
N ARG A 13 -2.18 0.20 5.78
CA ARG A 13 -3.16 -0.14 4.72
C ARG A 13 -3.38 1.02 3.76
N ALA A 14 -3.59 2.23 4.28
CA ALA A 14 -3.75 3.44 3.48
C ALA A 14 -2.55 3.67 2.56
N THR A 15 -1.34 3.49 3.10
CA THR A 15 -0.08 3.71 2.38
C THR A 15 0.07 2.72 1.22
N VAL A 16 -0.26 1.44 1.45
CA VAL A 16 -0.24 0.40 0.41
C VAL A 16 -1.26 0.70 -0.68
N GLU A 17 -2.49 1.09 -0.33
CA GLU A 17 -3.51 1.45 -1.33
C GLU A 17 -3.10 2.67 -2.15
N LEU A 18 -2.62 3.74 -1.52
CA LEU A 18 -2.14 4.95 -2.20
C LEU A 18 -1.00 4.66 -3.18
N ALA A 19 -0.09 3.76 -2.82
CA ALA A 19 1.02 3.37 -3.69
C ALA A 19 0.54 2.56 -4.91
N LEU A 20 -0.52 1.75 -4.78
CA LEU A 20 -1.10 0.98 -5.88
C LEU A 20 -2.02 1.81 -6.78
N GLU A 21 -2.63 2.88 -6.26
CA GLU A 21 -3.46 3.80 -7.06
C GLU A 21 -2.62 4.64 -8.03
N ARG A 22 -1.38 5.01 -7.65
CA ARG A 22 -0.47 5.82 -8.49
C ARG A 22 0.14 5.01 -9.62
N GLU A 23 -0.08 5.42 -10.87
CA GLU A 23 0.40 4.71 -12.07
C GLU A 23 1.91 4.49 -12.09
N GLU A 24 2.69 5.50 -11.65
CA GLU A 24 4.16 5.44 -11.57
C GLU A 24 4.68 4.35 -10.61
N PHE A 25 3.90 4.01 -9.57
CA PHE A 25 4.31 3.06 -8.53
C PHE A 25 3.58 1.72 -8.62
N ARG A 26 2.42 1.67 -9.29
CA ARG A 26 1.55 0.49 -9.32
C ARG A 26 2.29 -0.77 -9.75
N GLU A 27 2.93 -0.76 -10.91
CA GLU A 27 3.64 -1.93 -11.44
C GLU A 27 4.83 -2.37 -10.57
N PRO A 28 5.84 -1.50 -10.29
CA PRO A 28 6.99 -1.90 -9.49
C PRO A 28 6.60 -2.29 -8.05
N PHE A 29 5.64 -1.60 -7.44
CA PHE A 29 5.21 -1.90 -6.08
C PHE A 29 4.38 -3.19 -6.00
N THR A 30 3.53 -3.47 -6.98
CA THR A 30 2.82 -4.76 -7.08
C THR A 30 3.80 -5.93 -7.23
N ALA A 31 4.84 -5.77 -8.06
CA ALA A 31 5.87 -6.79 -8.23
C ALA A 31 6.62 -7.05 -6.93
N TYR A 32 6.98 -5.99 -6.18
CA TYR A 32 7.56 -6.12 -4.85
C TYR A 32 6.66 -6.90 -3.89
N LEU A 33 5.38 -6.53 -3.78
CA LEU A 33 4.42 -7.20 -2.88
C LEU A 33 4.25 -8.69 -3.21
N LYS A 34 4.22 -9.06 -4.49
CA LYS A 34 4.12 -10.46 -4.93
C LYS A 34 5.36 -11.30 -4.61
N ASN A 35 6.52 -10.66 -4.46
CA ASN A 35 7.78 -11.32 -4.14
C ASN A 35 8.06 -11.40 -2.63
N LEU A 36 7.20 -10.83 -1.79
CA LEU A 36 7.31 -10.98 -0.34
C LEU A 36 7.09 -12.44 0.05
N LYS A 37 8.04 -13.02 0.79
CA LYS A 37 7.87 -14.31 1.46
C LYS A 37 7.12 -14.06 2.77
N LEU A 38 5.80 -14.12 2.71
CA LEU A 38 4.89 -14.00 3.86
C LEU A 38 4.61 -15.38 4.47
#